data_AF-A0A2T2YMX8-F1
#
_entry.id   AF-A0A2T2YMX8-F1
#
_cell.length_a   1.000
_cell.length_b   1.000
_cell.length_c   1.000
_cell.angle_alpha   90.00
_cell.angle_beta   90.00
_cell.angle_gamma   90.00
#
_symmetry.space_group_name_H-M   'P 1'
#
loop_
_entity.id
_entity.type
_entity.pdbx_description
1 polymer ?
#
loop_
_entity_poly.entity_id
_entity_poly.type
_entity_poly.pdbx_seq_one_letter_code
_entity_poly.pdbx_strand_id
1 'polypeptide(L)'
;MSLLEEELTFFQKNQYRLAKLYPNSFLVIKGQRVYGDFPSILEAYTSALNTFEIGTFLVIKIIPQIRTGYKQSLPAKAFQSSLSWWMHKLYPLRRSF
;
A
#
# COMPACT_ATOMS: atom_id res chain seq x y z
N MET A 1 -7.86 -20.40 4.50
CA MET A 1 -6.59 -19.83 3.99
C MET A 1 -6.82 -19.35 2.58
N SER A 2 -6.50 -18.09 2.31
CA SER A 2 -6.65 -17.52 0.96
C SER A 2 -5.50 -17.96 0.05
N LEU A 3 -5.75 -17.97 -1.26
CA LEU A 3 -4.86 -18.58 -2.28
C LEU A 3 -3.46 -17.94 -2.36
N LEU A 4 -3.26 -16.75 -1.77
CA LEU A 4 -1.97 -16.01 -1.75
C LEU A 4 -1.49 -15.63 -0.33
N GLU A 5 -2.11 -16.19 0.71
CA GLU A 5 -1.83 -15.78 2.09
C GLU A 5 -0.39 -16.06 2.51
N GLU A 6 0.18 -17.17 2.02
CA GLU A 6 1.55 -17.58 2.33
C GLU A 6 2.57 -16.64 1.69
N GLU A 7 2.41 -16.32 0.41
CA GLU A 7 3.27 -15.41 -0.35
C GLU A 7 3.26 -14.01 0.25
N LEU A 8 2.06 -13.52 0.60
CA LEU A 8 1.89 -12.22 1.24
C LEU A 8 2.56 -12.19 2.62
N THR A 9 2.39 -13.25 3.41
CA THR A 9 3.03 -13.37 4.72
C THR A 9 4.55 -13.43 4.60
N PHE A 10 5.07 -14.20 3.64
CA PHE A 10 6.51 -14.25 3.35
C PHE A 10 7.05 -12.87 2.99
N PHE A 11 6.37 -12.17 2.08
CA PHE A 11 6.74 -10.82 1.66
C PHE A 11 6.77 -9.86 2.84
N GLN A 12 5.71 -9.81 3.65
CA GLN A 12 5.63 -8.91 4.81
C GLN A 12 6.75 -9.16 5.82
N LYS A 13 7.02 -10.43 6.16
CA LYS A 13 8.10 -10.81 7.09
C LYS A 13 9.50 -10.49 6.55
N ASN A 14 9.68 -10.45 5.23
CA ASN A 14 10.98 -10.26 4.59
C ASN A 14 11.14 -8.90 3.89
N GLN A 15 10.17 -8.00 3.98
CA GLN A 15 10.10 -6.80 3.14
C GLN A 15 11.39 -5.98 3.15
N TYR A 16 11.97 -5.76 4.33
CA TYR A 16 13.22 -5.02 4.48
C TYR A 16 14.42 -5.73 3.83
N ARG A 17 14.49 -7.06 3.97
CA ARG A 17 15.55 -7.87 3.34
C ARG A 17 15.40 -7.87 1.82
N LEU A 18 14.19 -8.05 1.32
CA LEU A 18 13.88 -8.04 -0.12
C LEU A 18 14.17 -6.68 -0.75
N ALA A 19 13.86 -5.58 -0.05
CA ALA A 19 14.16 -4.22 -0.50
C ALA A 19 15.66 -3.93 -0.65
N LYS A 20 16.52 -4.60 0.14
CA LYS A 20 17.98 -4.50 0.01
C LYS A 20 18.53 -5.35 -1.12
N LEU A 21 17.98 -6.55 -1.31
CA LEU A 21 18.49 -7.51 -2.29
C LEU A 21 18.03 -7.20 -3.71
N TYR A 22 16.81 -6.68 -3.88
CA TYR A 22 16.18 -6.48 -5.18
C TYR A 22 15.60 -5.05 -5.32
N PRO A 23 16.45 -4.01 -5.23
CA PRO A 23 15.98 -2.64 -5.28
C PRO A 23 15.34 -2.32 -6.63
N ASN A 24 14.16 -1.67 -6.62
CA ASN A 24 13.43 -1.26 -7.83
C ASN A 24 12.97 -2.40 -8.77
N SER A 25 13.03 -3.66 -8.33
CA SER A 25 12.59 -4.81 -9.15
C SER A 25 11.14 -5.21 -8.85
N PHE A 26 10.51 -5.92 -9.78
CA PHE A 26 9.29 -6.69 -9.59
C PHE A 26 9.67 -8.13 -9.22
N LEU A 27 9.19 -8.62 -8.08
CA LEU A 27 9.47 -9.97 -7.62
C LEU A 27 8.33 -10.91 -7.94
N VAL A 28 8.67 -12.13 -8.34
CA VAL A 28 7.75 -13.28 -8.36
C VAL A 28 7.99 -14.11 -7.11
N ILE A 29 6.97 -14.24 -6.27
CA ILE A 29 6.99 -14.98 -5.02
C ILE A 29 5.97 -16.10 -5.09
N LYS A 30 6.36 -17.32 -4.68
CA LYS A 30 5.46 -18.46 -4.52
C LYS A 30 5.86 -19.27 -3.29
N GLY A 31 4.90 -19.55 -2.41
CA GLY A 31 5.16 -20.00 -1.04
C GLY A 31 6.10 -19.03 -0.31
N GLN A 32 7.20 -19.55 0.23
CA GLN A 32 8.20 -18.79 1.00
C GLN A 32 9.50 -18.51 0.23
N ARG A 33 9.41 -18.33 -1.09
CA ARG A 33 10.58 -18.16 -1.95
C ARG A 33 10.36 -17.13 -3.06
N VAL A 34 11.43 -16.41 -3.39
CA VAL A 34 11.54 -15.56 -4.59
C VAL A 34 12.04 -16.43 -5.75
N TYR A 35 11.32 -16.39 -6.87
CA TYR A 35 11.65 -17.15 -8.09
C TYR A 35 12.32 -16.31 -9.16
N GLY A 36 12.16 -14.99 -9.11
CA GLY A 36 12.84 -14.08 -10.02
C GLY A 36 12.58 -12.63 -9.64
N ASP A 37 13.45 -11.76 -10.15
CA ASP A 37 13.33 -10.32 -10.10
C ASP A 37 13.43 -9.74 -11.51
N PHE A 38 12.56 -8.78 -11.81
CA PHE A 38 12.35 -8.30 -13.17
C PHE A 38 12.26 -6.77 -13.21
N PRO A 39 12.70 -6.12 -14.29
CA PRO A 39 12.62 -4.67 -14.44
C PRO A 39 11.19 -4.18 -14.70
N SER A 40 10.31 -5.04 -15.22
CA SER A 40 8.93 -4.69 -15.58
C SER A 40 7.91 -5.67 -15.01
N ILE A 41 6.70 -5.18 -14.75
CA ILE A 41 5.58 -6.02 -14.29
C ILE A 41 5.18 -7.06 -15.34
N LEU A 42 5.27 -6.69 -16.63
CA LEU A 42 4.91 -7.57 -17.73
C LEU A 42 5.87 -8.77 -17.78
N GLU A 43 7.18 -8.55 -17.70
CA GLU A 43 8.16 -9.64 -17.67
C GLU A 43 7.98 -10.54 -16.45
N ALA A 44 7.78 -9.97 -15.26
CA ALA A 44 7.54 -10.76 -14.04
C ALA A 44 6.30 -11.64 -14.19
N TYR A 45 5.20 -11.07 -14.68
CA TYR A 45 3.94 -11.77 -14.81
C TYR A 45 3.99 -12.83 -15.90
N THR A 46 4.54 -12.52 -17.07
CA THR A 46 4.72 -13.49 -18.17
C THR A 46 5.65 -14.62 -17.76
N SER A 47 6.78 -14.33 -17.10
CA SER A 47 7.69 -15.36 -16.58
C SER A 47 7.01 -16.26 -15.56
N ALA A 48 6.16 -15.70 -14.70
CA ALA A 48 5.43 -16.47 -13.70
C ALA A 48 4.35 -17.35 -14.34
N LEU A 49 3.59 -16.85 -15.32
CA LEU A 49 2.59 -17.63 -16.05
C LEU A 49 3.19 -18.80 -16.85
N ASN A 50 4.43 -18.65 -17.33
CA ASN A 50 5.14 -19.75 -18.00
C ASN A 50 5.54 -20.88 -17.04
N THR A 51 5.57 -20.62 -15.73
CA THR A 51 6.11 -21.53 -14.72
C THR A 51 5.02 -22.05 -13.77
N PHE A 52 3.99 -21.25 -13.51
CA PHE A 52 3.02 -21.47 -12.46
C PHE A 52 1.60 -21.24 -12.97
N GLU A 53 0.66 -21.95 -12.36
CA GLU A 53 -0.77 -21.75 -12.59
C GLU A 53 -1.20 -20.33 -12.16
N ILE A 54 -2.10 -19.73 -12.94
CA ILE A 54 -2.60 -18.38 -12.67
C ILE A 54 -3.24 -18.31 -11.27
N GLY A 55 -2.98 -17.22 -10.56
CA GLY A 55 -3.47 -17.03 -9.19
C GLY A 55 -2.69 -17.78 -8.09
N THR A 56 -1.68 -18.59 -8.44
CA THR A 56 -0.87 -19.36 -7.46
C THR A 56 0.48 -18.72 -7.12
N PHE A 57 0.67 -17.45 -7.47
CA PHE A 57 1.90 -16.71 -7.24
C PHE A 57 1.60 -15.22 -7.05
N LEU A 58 2.49 -14.54 -6.33
CA LEU A 58 2.44 -13.11 -6.09
C LEU A 58 3.48 -12.38 -6.94
N VAL A 59 3.05 -11.38 -7.71
CA VAL A 59 3.94 -10.40 -8.34
C VAL A 59 3.85 -9.09 -7.58
N ILE A 60 4.98 -8.57 -7.09
CA ILE A 60 5.00 -7.35 -6.28
C ILE A 60 6.19 -6.45 -6.62
N LYS A 61 5.93 -5.14 -6.70
CA LYS A 61 6.97 -4.13 -6.90
C LYS A 61 7.71 -3.86 -5.60
N ILE A 62 9.04 -3.94 -5.64
CA ILE A 62 9.90 -3.48 -4.56
C ILE A 62 10.16 -1.99 -4.72
N ILE A 63 9.65 -1.23 -3.76
CA ILE A 63 9.95 0.20 -3.64
C ILE A 63 11.00 0.32 -2.55
N PRO A 64 12.19 0.89 -2.83
CA PRO A 64 13.16 1.19 -1.80
C PRO A 64 12.49 2.09 -0.77
N GLN A 65 12.55 1.68 0.49
CA GLN A 65 12.02 2.46 1.61
C GLN A 65 12.90 3.70 1.78
N ILE A 66 12.61 4.75 1.02
CA ILE A 66 13.12 6.09 1.32
C ILE A 66 12.37 6.49 2.59
N ARG A 67 13.08 6.54 3.73
CA ARG A 67 12.53 7.13 4.96
C ARG A 67 12.37 8.64 4.76
N THR A 68 11.41 9.06 3.95
CA THR A 68 10.96 10.45 3.97
C THR A 68 10.07 10.58 5.20
N GLY A 69 10.48 11.39 6.18
CA GLY A 69 9.76 11.62 7.44
C GLY A 69 8.40 12.34 7.30
N TYR A 70 7.64 12.07 6.24
CA TYR A 70 6.27 12.56 6.11
C TYR A 70 5.33 11.68 6.94
N LYS A 71 5.30 11.94 8.25
CA LYS A 71 4.13 11.61 9.07
C LYS A 71 2.96 12.46 8.57
N GLN A 72 2.09 11.92 7.72
CA GLN A 72 0.76 12.48 7.56
C GLN A 72 -0.05 12.14 8.83
N SER A 73 0.16 12.90 9.90
CA SER A 73 -0.82 12.97 10.97
C SER A 73 -1.99 13.80 10.44
N LEU A 74 -3.08 13.15 10.06
CA LEU A 74 -4.37 13.84 9.93
C LEU A 74 -4.81 14.23 11.35
N PRO A 75 -4.87 15.53 11.72
CA PRO A 75 -5.49 15.89 12.97
C PRO A 75 -7.00 15.69 12.81
N ALA A 76 -7.57 14.73 13.55
CA ALA A 76 -9.01 14.45 13.62
C ALA A 76 -9.88 15.64 14.09
N LYS A 77 -9.29 16.81 14.33
CA LYS A 77 -9.98 18.04 14.77
C LYS A 77 -10.23 19.07 13.67
N ALA A 78 -9.71 18.90 12.45
CA ALA A 78 -9.88 19.90 11.39
C ALA A 78 -11.27 19.89 10.68
N PHE A 79 -12.16 18.96 11.04
CA PHE A 79 -13.50 18.86 10.42
C PHE A 79 -14.61 19.59 11.22
N GLN A 80 -14.41 19.92 12.49
CA GLN A 80 -15.46 20.52 13.32
C GLN A 80 -15.48 22.05 13.31
N SER A 81 -14.39 22.71 12.91
CA SER A 81 -14.27 24.17 12.98
C SER A 81 -14.90 24.92 11.79
N SER A 82 -15.11 24.28 10.63
CA SER A 82 -15.72 24.97 9.48
C SER A 82 -17.26 25.02 9.52
N LEU A 83 -17.92 24.17 10.30
CA LEU A 83 -19.39 24.20 10.46
C LEU A 83 -19.87 25.23 11.48
N SER A 84 -19.09 25.51 12.54
CA SER A 84 -19.48 26.48 13.58
C SER A 84 -19.56 27.91 13.04
N TRP A 85 -18.66 28.32 12.15
CA TRP A 85 -18.66 29.67 11.56
C TRP A 85 -19.85 29.92 10.61
N TRP A 86 -20.30 28.89 9.88
CA TRP A 86 -21.44 28.99 8.97
C TRP A 86 -22.79 29.09 9.72
N MET A 87 -22.94 28.40 10.85
CA MET A 87 -24.18 28.41 11.62
C MET A 87 -24.45 29.75 12.32
N HIS A 88 -23.42 30.47 12.76
CA HIS A 88 -23.58 31.81 13.33
C HIS A 88 -23.99 32.88 12.30
N LYS A 89 -23.74 32.65 11.00
CA LYS A 89 -24.03 33.64 9.95
C LYS A 89 -25.45 33.55 9.39
N LEU A 90 -26.14 32.42 9.60
CA LEU A 90 -27.45 32.14 8.98
C LEU A 90 -28.67 32.26 9.91
N TYR A 91 -28.47 32.50 11.21
CA TYR A 91 -29.58 32.76 12.14
C TYR A 91 -29.30 33.99 13.01
N PRO A 92 -29.68 35.21 12.60
CA PRO A 92 -29.90 36.26 13.56
C PRO A 92 -31.11 35.85 14.41
N LEU A 93 -30.87 35.38 15.64
CA LEU A 93 -31.92 35.25 16.64
C LEU A 93 -32.59 36.62 16.78
N ARG A 94 -33.83 36.72 16.29
CA ARG A 94 -34.74 37.83 16.57
C ARG A 94 -34.95 37.86 18.09
N ARG A 95 -34.20 38.72 18.76
CA ARG A 95 -34.46 39.15 20.13
C ARG A 95 -35.61 40.15 20.05
N SER A 96 -36.77 39.82 20.61
CA SER A 96 -37.77 40.81 21.00
C SER A 96 -38.06 40.61 22.49
N PHE A 97 -38.17 41.74 23.16
CA PHE A 97 -38.31 41.98 24.59
C PHE A 97 -39.42 41.17 25.25
#